data_AF-A0A7J3DNN3-F1
#
_entry.id   AF-A0A7J3DNN3-F1
#
_cell.length_a   1.000
_cell.length_b   1.000
_cell.length_c   1.000
_cell.angle_alpha   90.00
_cell.angle_beta   90.00
_cell.angle_gamma   90.00
#
_symmetry.space_group_name_H-M   'P 1'
#
loop_
_entity.id
_entity.type
_entity.pdbx_description
1 polymer ?
#
loop_
_entity_poly.entity_id
_entity_poly.type
_entity_poly.pdbx_seq_one_letter_code
_entity_poly.pdbx_strand_id
1 'polypeptide(L)'
;MEEEEILTEDIKDKLWVEVVKKGKKIEKDITNKLDDSEIKTILATAEAFGCHPDFIEQIYWDLGVTRYNLWDWIGMLLTDRYKGYGETKQELKNAERFVRIMSELYAQYSIPEMISILRQIDFKIPAFRQKLYKREKIKVFVPRRYIEDWERRLKSRIEEELF
;
A
#
# COMPACT_ATOMS: atom_id res chain seq x y z
N MET A 1 -14.11 -8.86 -24.54
CA MET A 1 -13.97 -7.82 -23.50
C MET A 1 -14.52 -8.45 -22.25
N GLU A 2 -13.65 -8.91 -21.35
CA GLU A 2 -14.10 -9.26 -20.01
C GLU A 2 -14.51 -7.96 -19.33
N GLU A 3 -15.76 -7.88 -18.87
CA GLU A 3 -16.20 -6.78 -18.04
C GLU A 3 -15.33 -6.80 -16.78
N GLU A 4 -14.44 -5.82 -16.65
CA GLU A 4 -13.63 -5.67 -15.45
C GLU A 4 -14.57 -5.43 -14.28
N GLU A 5 -14.61 -6.40 -13.37
CA GLU A 5 -15.50 -6.43 -12.22
C GLU A 5 -15.10 -5.33 -11.22
N ILE A 6 -15.84 -4.22 -11.28
CA ILE A 6 -15.76 -3.05 -10.40
C ILE A 6 -16.11 -3.46 -8.96
N LEU A 7 -15.53 -2.81 -7.94
CA LEU A 7 -15.96 -2.94 -6.55
C LEU A 7 -17.34 -2.29 -6.41
N THR A 8 -18.39 -3.07 -6.58
CA THR A 8 -19.76 -2.63 -6.29
C THR A 8 -19.93 -2.36 -4.80
N GLU A 9 -20.92 -1.55 -4.44
CA GLU A 9 -21.19 -1.23 -3.03
C GLU A 9 -21.48 -2.49 -2.21
N ASP A 10 -22.25 -3.43 -2.77
CA ASP A 10 -22.54 -4.72 -2.13
C ASP A 10 -21.27 -5.56 -1.87
N ILE A 11 -20.27 -5.49 -2.76
CA ILE A 11 -18.99 -6.19 -2.57
C ILE A 11 -18.17 -5.49 -1.49
N LYS A 12 -18.13 -4.15 -1.50
CA LYS A 12 -17.43 -3.35 -0.46
C LYS A 12 -17.98 -3.65 0.92
N ASP A 13 -19.30 -3.64 1.08
CA ASP A 13 -19.96 -3.88 2.36
C ASP A 13 -19.64 -5.28 2.91
N LYS A 14 -19.69 -6.31 2.06
CA LYS A 14 -19.33 -7.67 2.43
C LYS A 14 -17.87 -7.77 2.88
N LEU A 15 -16.95 -7.25 2.08
CA LEU A 15 -15.52 -7.26 2.41
C LEU A 15 -15.24 -6.45 3.68
N TRP A 16 -15.91 -5.31 3.87
CA TRP A 16 -15.75 -4.47 5.05
C TRP A 16 -16.13 -5.24 6.32
N VAL A 17 -17.28 -5.93 6.30
CA VAL A 17 -17.72 -6.75 7.43
C VAL A 17 -16.69 -7.85 7.75
N GLU A 18 -16.17 -8.53 6.73
CA GLU A 18 -15.17 -9.59 6.91
C GLU A 18 -13.84 -9.06 7.47
N VAL A 19 -13.32 -7.98 6.89
CA VAL A 19 -12.08 -7.30 7.31
C VAL A 19 -12.19 -6.84 8.75
N VAL A 20 -13.24 -6.10 9.11
CA VAL A 20 -13.43 -5.56 10.46
C VAL A 20 -13.63 -6.67 11.48
N LYS A 21 -14.44 -7.68 11.15
CA LYS A 21 -14.69 -8.82 12.05
C LYS A 21 -13.42 -9.61 12.32
N LYS A 22 -12.60 -9.85 11.30
CA LYS A 22 -11.31 -10.53 11.44
C LYS A 22 -10.32 -9.67 12.22
N GLY A 23 -10.18 -8.41 11.82
CA GLY A 23 -9.25 -7.45 12.43
C GLY A 23 -9.43 -7.30 13.93
N LYS A 24 -10.66 -7.04 14.38
CA LYS A 24 -10.98 -6.95 15.82
C LYS A 24 -10.64 -8.21 16.61
N LYS A 25 -10.52 -9.37 15.95
CA LYS A 25 -10.16 -10.64 16.58
C LYS A 25 -8.64 -10.85 16.65
N ILE A 26 -7.90 -10.48 15.60
CA ILE A 26 -6.47 -10.82 15.44
C ILE A 26 -5.51 -9.67 15.77
N GLU A 27 -5.89 -8.42 15.49
CA GLU A 27 -5.11 -7.22 15.78
C GLU A 27 -5.69 -6.55 17.04
N LYS A 28 -5.20 -6.94 18.21
CA LYS A 28 -5.66 -6.42 19.52
C LYS A 28 -4.99 -5.11 19.93
N ASP A 29 -3.85 -4.80 19.32
CA ASP A 29 -3.10 -3.58 19.59
C ASP A 29 -3.73 -2.40 18.84
N ILE A 30 -3.34 -1.18 19.20
CA ILE A 30 -3.81 0.04 18.54
C ILE A 30 -3.07 0.29 17.22
N THR A 31 -1.89 -0.33 17.05
CA THR A 31 -0.99 -0.10 15.91
C THR A 31 -0.55 -1.41 15.25
N ASN A 32 -0.31 -1.36 13.94
CA ASN A 32 0.20 -2.51 13.21
C ASN A 32 1.66 -2.83 13.61
N LYS A 33 2.04 -4.10 13.40
CA LYS A 33 3.39 -4.62 13.66
C LYS A 33 4.20 -4.88 12.39
N LEU A 34 3.80 -4.28 11.27
CA LEU A 34 4.50 -4.47 10.01
C LEU A 34 5.92 -3.94 10.13
N ASP A 35 6.88 -4.71 9.61
CA ASP A 35 8.24 -4.22 9.44
C ASP A 35 8.40 -3.39 8.15
N ASP A 36 9.52 -2.67 8.03
CA ASP A 36 9.81 -1.84 6.85
C ASP A 36 9.78 -2.63 5.54
N SER A 37 10.17 -3.90 5.55
CA SER A 37 10.16 -4.76 4.37
C SER A 37 8.75 -5.16 3.97
N GLU A 38 7.86 -5.37 4.94
CA GLU A 38 6.45 -5.66 4.72
C GLU A 38 5.72 -4.43 4.18
N ILE A 39 5.96 -3.25 4.75
CA ILE A 39 5.42 -1.98 4.23
C ILE A 39 5.90 -1.74 2.80
N LYS A 40 7.19 -1.90 2.51
CA LYS A 40 7.74 -1.78 1.14
C LYS A 40 7.09 -2.76 0.15
N THR A 41 6.70 -3.94 0.61
CA THR A 41 5.97 -4.91 -0.23
C THR A 41 4.60 -4.37 -0.63
N ILE A 42 3.87 -3.77 0.30
CA ILE A 42 2.54 -3.17 0.04
C ILE A 42 2.68 -1.99 -0.92
N LEU A 43 3.66 -1.10 -0.70
CA LEU A 43 3.94 0.04 -1.58
C LEU A 43 4.30 -0.41 -3.00
N ALA A 44 5.19 -1.40 -3.13
CA ALA A 44 5.59 -1.95 -4.43
C ALA A 44 4.39 -2.57 -5.16
N THR A 45 3.48 -3.21 -4.42
CA THR A 45 2.23 -3.72 -4.98
C THR A 45 1.37 -2.59 -5.53
N ALA A 46 1.10 -1.54 -4.74
CA ALA A 46 0.27 -0.40 -5.18
C ALA A 46 0.87 0.28 -6.43
N GLU A 47 2.18 0.49 -6.42
CA GLU A 47 2.91 1.04 -7.57
C GLU A 47 2.78 0.16 -8.81
N ALA A 48 2.86 -1.16 -8.65
CA ALA A 48 2.77 -2.09 -9.75
C ALA A 48 1.36 -2.19 -10.36
N PHE A 49 0.32 -1.93 -9.57
CA PHE A 49 -1.04 -1.70 -10.09
C PHE A 49 -1.15 -0.40 -10.90
N GLY A 50 -0.13 0.46 -10.87
CA GLY A 50 -0.17 1.77 -11.51
C GLY A 50 -1.02 2.75 -10.73
N CYS A 51 -1.03 2.64 -9.39
CA CYS A 51 -1.64 3.66 -8.56
C CYS A 51 -0.84 4.97 -8.63
N HIS A 52 -1.55 6.08 -8.43
CA HIS A 52 -0.94 7.40 -8.42
C HIS A 52 0.08 7.56 -7.27
N PRO A 53 1.19 8.31 -7.45
CA PRO A 53 2.22 8.50 -6.42
C PRO A 53 1.69 9.00 -5.07
N ASP A 54 0.73 9.92 -5.07
CA ASP A 54 0.17 10.47 -3.82
C ASP A 54 -0.58 9.40 -3.02
N PHE A 55 -1.21 8.43 -3.71
CA PHE A 55 -1.83 7.30 -3.04
C PHE A 55 -0.76 6.43 -2.37
N ILE A 56 0.37 6.21 -3.06
CA ILE A 56 1.49 5.43 -2.51
C ILE A 56 2.11 6.15 -1.30
N GLU A 57 2.29 7.48 -1.36
CA GLU A 57 2.76 8.28 -0.22
C GLU A 57 1.79 8.17 0.96
N GLN A 58 0.48 8.24 0.71
CA GLN A 58 -0.54 8.05 1.74
C GLN A 58 -0.44 6.68 2.41
N ILE A 59 -0.23 5.60 1.64
CA ILE A 59 -0.05 4.25 2.20
C ILE A 59 1.17 4.22 3.13
N TYR A 60 2.28 4.83 2.73
CA TYR A 60 3.48 4.89 3.57
C TYR A 60 3.22 5.65 4.87
N TRP A 61 2.51 6.78 4.79
CA TRP A 61 2.17 7.56 5.96
C TRP A 61 1.25 6.79 6.92
N ASP A 62 0.16 6.21 6.39
CA ASP A 62 -0.83 5.47 7.18
C ASP A 62 -0.24 4.21 7.85
N LEU A 63 0.58 3.44 7.14
CA LEU A 63 1.10 2.17 7.65
C LEU A 63 2.45 2.29 8.35
N GLY A 64 3.31 3.21 7.89
CA GLY A 64 4.66 3.38 8.41
C GLY A 64 4.79 4.46 9.49
N VAL A 65 4.07 5.57 9.35
CA VAL A 65 4.20 6.72 10.28
C VAL A 65 3.15 6.66 11.38
N THR A 66 1.86 6.66 11.04
CA THR A 66 0.79 6.57 12.05
C THR A 66 0.53 5.14 12.52
N ARG A 67 1.00 4.17 11.74
CA ARG A 67 0.93 2.74 12.04
C ARG A 67 -0.49 2.26 12.30
N TYR A 68 -1.46 2.72 11.50
CA TYR A 68 -2.82 2.20 11.59
C TYR A 68 -2.83 0.67 11.48
N ASN A 69 -3.69 0.02 12.26
CA ASN A 69 -3.94 -1.41 12.10
C ASN A 69 -4.36 -1.71 10.67
N LEU A 70 -3.96 -2.88 10.17
CA LEU A 70 -4.15 -3.21 8.76
C LEU A 70 -5.65 -3.30 8.42
N TRP A 71 -6.45 -3.88 9.32
CA TRP A 71 -7.90 -3.94 9.14
C TRP A 71 -8.58 -2.56 9.11
N ASP A 72 -8.10 -1.61 9.92
CA ASP A 72 -8.70 -0.27 10.01
C ASP A 72 -8.35 0.54 8.76
N TRP A 73 -7.08 0.48 8.34
CA TRP A 73 -6.63 1.08 7.10
C TRP A 73 -7.36 0.50 5.87
N ILE A 74 -7.49 -0.83 5.75
CA ILE A 74 -8.27 -1.45 4.66
C ILE A 74 -9.75 -1.05 4.75
N GLY A 75 -10.33 -0.99 5.95
CA GLY A 75 -11.70 -0.54 6.17
C GLY A 75 -11.93 0.88 5.64
N MET A 76 -11.00 1.80 5.90
CA MET A 76 -11.05 3.17 5.37
C MET A 76 -10.95 3.23 3.84
N LEU A 77 -10.14 2.34 3.24
CA LEU A 77 -10.04 2.24 1.79
C LEU A 77 -11.33 1.72 1.16
N LEU A 78 -11.99 0.72 1.78
CA LEU A 78 -13.29 0.22 1.33
C LEU A 78 -14.39 1.29 1.41
N THR A 79 -14.26 2.27 2.32
CA THR A 79 -15.11 3.47 2.38
C THR A 79 -14.62 4.60 1.49
N ASP A 80 -13.94 4.28 0.39
CA ASP A 80 -13.52 5.20 -0.67
C ASP A 80 -12.48 6.28 -0.31
N ARG A 81 -11.74 6.14 0.80
CA ARG A 81 -10.69 7.09 1.19
C ARG A 81 -9.55 7.21 0.16
N TYR A 82 -9.44 6.29 -0.81
CA TYR A 82 -8.48 6.35 -1.91
C TYR A 82 -8.86 7.33 -3.03
N LYS A 83 -10.13 7.76 -3.12
CA LYS A 83 -10.62 8.59 -4.25
C LYS A 83 -10.01 9.99 -4.33
N GLY A 84 -9.35 10.46 -3.27
CA GLY A 84 -8.69 11.77 -3.23
C GLY A 84 -7.29 11.81 -3.86
N TYR A 85 -6.74 10.68 -4.29
CA TYR A 85 -5.32 10.57 -4.64
C TYR A 85 -5.04 10.25 -6.12
N GLY A 86 -6.05 10.20 -6.99
CA GLY A 86 -5.87 9.91 -8.42
C GLY A 86 -6.22 11.10 -9.31
N GLU A 87 -5.40 11.37 -10.31
CA GLU A 87 -5.63 12.46 -11.28
C GLU A 87 -6.51 11.99 -12.45
N THR A 88 -6.43 10.69 -12.76
CA THR A 88 -7.14 10.08 -13.88
C THR A 88 -8.14 9.01 -13.44
N LYS A 89 -9.16 8.76 -14.27
CA LYS A 89 -10.09 7.64 -14.08
C LYS A 89 -9.38 6.29 -14.05
N GLN A 90 -8.26 6.15 -14.77
CA GLN A 90 -7.50 4.90 -14.80
C GLN A 90 -6.76 4.67 -13.48
N GLU A 91 -6.14 5.70 -12.90
CA GLU A 91 -5.46 5.59 -11.60
C GLU A 91 -6.45 5.30 -10.48
N LEU A 92 -7.65 5.90 -10.53
CA LEU A 92 -8.73 5.56 -9.59
C LEU A 92 -9.15 4.09 -9.72
N LYS A 93 -9.28 3.57 -10.95
CA LYS A 93 -9.54 2.13 -11.18
C LYS A 93 -8.40 1.23 -10.69
N ASN A 94 -7.16 1.68 -10.84
CA ASN A 94 -5.99 0.94 -10.36
C ASN A 94 -5.96 0.87 -8.83
N ALA A 95 -6.25 2.00 -8.16
CA ALA A 95 -6.40 2.05 -6.71
C ALA A 95 -7.56 1.16 -6.24
N GLU A 96 -8.70 1.21 -6.91
CA GLU A 96 -9.84 0.35 -6.63
C GLU A 96 -9.48 -1.15 -6.71
N ARG A 97 -8.76 -1.58 -7.76
CA ARG A 97 -8.25 -2.96 -7.87
C ARG A 97 -7.30 -3.32 -6.74
N PHE A 98 -6.40 -2.43 -6.40
CA PHE A 98 -5.48 -2.63 -5.27
C PHE A 98 -6.27 -2.82 -3.97
N VAL A 99 -7.26 -1.96 -3.68
CA VAL A 99 -8.11 -2.06 -2.50
C VAL A 99 -8.84 -3.40 -2.45
N ARG A 100 -9.39 -3.85 -3.59
CA ARG A 100 -10.07 -5.15 -3.69
C ARG A 100 -9.14 -6.29 -3.27
N ILE A 101 -7.97 -6.36 -3.87
CA ILE A 101 -7.00 -7.44 -3.63
C ILE A 101 -6.52 -7.42 -2.18
N MET A 102 -6.18 -6.23 -1.65
CA MET A 102 -5.78 -6.11 -0.25
C MET A 102 -6.87 -6.58 0.71
N SER A 103 -8.13 -6.25 0.42
CA SER A 103 -9.28 -6.65 1.25
C SER A 103 -9.54 -8.15 1.19
N GLU A 104 -9.53 -8.74 -0.01
CA GLU A 104 -9.72 -10.18 -0.21
C GLU A 104 -8.59 -10.99 0.46
N LEU A 105 -7.34 -10.58 0.25
CA LEU A 105 -6.19 -11.24 0.87
C LEU A 105 -6.26 -11.13 2.40
N TYR A 106 -6.57 -9.95 2.92
CA TYR A 106 -6.69 -9.74 4.35
C TYR A 106 -7.83 -10.56 4.94
N ALA A 107 -8.98 -10.69 4.29
CA ALA A 107 -10.10 -11.49 4.76
C ALA A 107 -9.73 -12.99 4.84
N GLN A 108 -9.00 -13.50 3.85
CA GLN A 108 -8.74 -14.94 3.71
C GLN A 108 -7.49 -15.43 4.45
N TYR A 109 -6.41 -14.64 4.49
CA TYR A 109 -5.09 -15.10 4.95
C TYR A 109 -4.61 -14.39 6.22
N SER A 110 -3.68 -14.99 6.96
CA SER A 110 -2.97 -14.24 8.02
C SER A 110 -2.12 -13.12 7.41
N ILE A 111 -1.75 -12.10 8.20
CA ILE A 111 -0.90 -11.00 7.73
C ILE A 111 0.41 -11.52 7.10
N PRO A 112 1.16 -12.45 7.74
CA PRO A 112 2.38 -12.99 7.12
C PRO A 112 2.14 -13.72 5.80
N GLU A 113 1.05 -14.49 5.68
CA GLU A 113 0.69 -15.20 4.44
C GLU A 113 0.31 -14.21 3.34
N MET A 114 -0.50 -13.19 3.67
CA MET A 114 -0.85 -12.11 2.76
C MET A 114 0.40 -11.41 2.23
N ILE A 115 1.34 -11.02 3.09
CA ILE A 115 2.60 -10.41 2.66
C ILE A 115 3.40 -11.37 1.77
N SER A 116 3.45 -12.66 2.11
CA SER A 116 4.13 -13.67 1.30
C SER A 116 3.50 -13.77 -0.10
N ILE A 117 2.17 -13.72 -0.21
CA ILE A 117 1.47 -13.71 -1.49
C ILE A 117 1.83 -12.45 -2.28
N LEU A 118 1.77 -11.27 -1.67
CA LEU A 118 2.11 -10.01 -2.33
C LEU A 118 3.55 -9.99 -2.89
N ARG A 119 4.50 -10.60 -2.18
CA ARG A 119 5.89 -10.75 -2.65
C ARG A 119 6.03 -11.63 -3.90
N GLN A 120 5.11 -12.56 -4.10
CA GLN A 120 5.11 -13.48 -5.24
C GLN A 120 4.42 -12.90 -6.47
N ILE A 121 3.67 -11.80 -6.32
CA ILE A 121 3.02 -11.18 -7.47
C ILE A 121 4.11 -10.56 -8.34
N ASP A 122 4.46 -11.28 -9.40
CA ASP A 122 5.49 -10.91 -10.37
C ASP A 122 4.93 -9.83 -11.28
N PHE A 123 4.96 -8.59 -10.81
CA PHE A 123 4.58 -7.47 -11.63
C PHE A 123 5.71 -7.16 -12.62
N LYS A 124 5.38 -7.11 -13.91
CA LYS A 124 6.25 -6.48 -14.91
C LYS A 124 6.45 -5.01 -14.54
N ILE A 125 7.50 -4.75 -13.76
CA ILE A 125 8.02 -3.42 -13.49
C ILE A 125 8.14 -2.68 -14.83
N PRO A 126 7.55 -1.48 -15.01
CA PRO A 126 7.68 -0.71 -16.24
C PRO A 126 9.15 -0.60 -16.67
N ALA A 127 9.44 -0.77 -17.96
CA ALA A 127 10.80 -0.92 -18.50
C ALA A 127 11.80 0.17 -18.07
N PHE A 128 11.32 1.35 -17.67
CA PHE A 128 12.14 2.45 -17.13
C PHE A 128 12.82 2.08 -15.79
N ARG A 129 12.22 1.24 -14.94
CA ARG A 129 12.80 0.75 -13.68
C ARG A 129 13.56 -0.58 -13.82
N GLN A 130 13.37 -1.34 -14.89
CA GLN A 130 14.15 -2.57 -15.15
C GLN A 130 15.65 -2.30 -15.42
N LYS A 131 16.01 -1.09 -15.85
CA LYS A 131 17.42 -0.68 -15.99
C LYS A 131 18.13 -0.51 -14.63
N LEU A 132 17.40 -0.27 -13.55
CA LEU A 132 17.94 -0.11 -12.18
C LEU A 132 18.16 -1.47 -11.48
N TYR A 133 17.33 -2.47 -11.74
CA TYR A 133 17.41 -3.80 -11.10
C TYR A 133 18.39 -4.78 -11.77
N LYS A 134 18.81 -4.53 -13.01
CA LYS A 134 19.74 -5.43 -13.73
C LYS A 134 21.20 -5.36 -13.26
N ARG A 135 21.55 -4.47 -12.33
CA ARG A 135 22.97 -4.28 -11.95
C ARG A 135 23.46 -5.05 -10.74
N GLU A 136 22.64 -5.54 -9.83
CA GLU A 136 23.19 -6.28 -8.68
C GLU A 136 22.36 -7.48 -8.28
N LYS A 137 22.97 -8.65 -8.49
CA LYS A 137 22.89 -9.73 -7.52
C LYS A 137 23.29 -9.16 -6.14
N ILE A 138 22.32 -9.17 -5.22
CA ILE A 138 22.43 -9.52 -3.79
C ILE A 138 22.53 -8.34 -2.79
N LYS A 139 21.71 -8.49 -1.72
CA LYS A 139 21.66 -7.74 -0.45
C LYS A 139 21.33 -6.24 -0.62
N VAL A 140 20.14 -5.89 -0.15
CA VAL A 140 19.64 -4.50 -0.10
C VAL A 140 20.62 -3.65 0.71
N PHE A 141 21.42 -2.85 0.01
CA PHE A 141 22.24 -1.79 0.58
C PHE A 141 21.65 -0.45 0.14
N VAL A 142 21.20 0.36 1.10
CA VAL A 142 20.70 1.72 0.87
C VAL A 142 21.84 2.69 1.18
N PRO A 143 22.37 3.46 0.21
CA PRO A 143 23.50 4.35 0.45
C PRO A 143 23.12 5.49 1.40
N ARG A 144 24.00 5.77 2.39
CA ARG A 144 23.79 6.78 3.45
C ARG A 144 23.45 8.19 2.94
N ARG A 145 23.98 8.58 1.77
CA ARG A 145 23.64 9.83 1.08
C ARG A 145 22.14 9.98 0.76
N TYR A 146 21.44 8.88 0.44
CA TYR A 146 20.00 8.92 0.15
C TYR A 146 19.16 9.09 1.42
N ILE A 147 19.64 8.59 2.55
CA ILE A 147 19.03 8.82 3.87
C ILE A 147 19.25 10.28 4.26
N GLU A 148 20.47 10.80 4.08
CA GLU A 148 20.81 12.19 4.40
C GLU A 148 20.06 13.20 3.53
N ASP A 149 19.87 12.94 2.22
CA ASP A 149 19.06 13.81 1.33
C ASP A 149 17.56 13.72 1.63
N TRP A 150 17.06 12.57 2.09
CA TRP A 150 15.66 12.41 2.49
C TRP A 150 15.38 13.11 3.83
N GLU A 151 16.26 12.94 4.82
CA GLU A 151 16.21 13.67 6.10
C GLU A 151 16.33 15.19 5.91
N ARG A 152 17.12 15.64 4.92
CA ARG A 152 17.22 17.07 4.56
C ARG A 152 15.91 17.62 4.04
N ARG A 153 15.24 16.90 3.13
CA ARG A 153 13.94 17.30 2.57
C ARG A 153 12.83 17.25 3.62
N LEU A 154 12.88 16.26 4.52
CA LEU A 154 11.94 16.16 5.63
C LEU A 154 12.10 17.33 6.62
N LYS A 155 13.34 17.70 6.95
CA LYS A 155 13.63 18.88 7.78
C LYS A 155 13.16 20.19 7.13
N SER A 156 13.44 20.39 5.84
CA SER A 156 12.99 21.59 5.15
C SER A 156 11.46 21.70 5.09
N ARG A 157 10.73 20.59 4.90
CA ARG A 157 9.26 20.60 4.97
C ARG A 157 8.73 20.91 6.38
N ILE A 158 9.36 20.38 7.42
CA ILE A 158 8.96 20.66 8.82
C ILE A 158 9.24 22.12 9.20
N GLU A 159 10.34 22.70 8.71
CA GLU A 159 10.69 24.11 8.94
C GLU A 159 9.76 25.08 8.18
N GLU A 160 9.29 24.71 6.99
CA GLU A 160 8.27 25.47 6.23
C GLU A 160 6.87 25.40 6.86
N GLU A 161 6.56 24.38 7.65
CA GLU A 161 5.26 24.23 8.34
C GLU A 161 5.24 24.88 9.74
N LEU A 162 6.39 25.29 10.28
CA LEU A 162 6.53 25.88 11.62
C LEU A 162 6.77 27.41 11.62
N PHE A 163 6.78 28.06 10.45
CA PHE A 163 6.86 29.51 10.26
C PHE A 163 5.76 30.02 9.33
#